data_AF-D7DB74-F1
#
_entry.id   AF-D7DB74-F1
#
_cell.length_a   1.000
_cell.length_b   1.000
_cell.length_c   1.000
_cell.angle_alpha   90.00
_cell.angle_beta   90.00
_cell.angle_gamma   90.00
#
_symmetry.space_group_name_H-M   'P 1'
#
loop_
_entity.id
_entity.type
_entity.pdbx_description
1 polymer ?
#
loop_
_entity_poly.entity_id
_entity_poly.type
_entity_poly.pdbx_seq_one_letter_code
_entity_poly.pdbx_strand_id
1 'polypeptide(L)'
;MTNILQLKKQLRKTIASKLTSKEIREAIRDHHARRKPRPCGMTIHTGIGCSLRCTYCYIEDMGFNWIAKPYPLTGLQLVYALLYNPYFVPGEYGTLIAMGSVTEPFLGVTREKTFEYIEAIATYLKNPIQFSTKMYLTRRDAYRLKQLDPGISPLITIVTIRYKDKLEPLAPPPEKRFETIKNLRSKGLKPILFLRPIIPGIIEEEYVEILEKARDSGAVGVVVGSLRVTNRILDRLRKAGLDIGEIIRRLPRKPRGNEQVPINTRDLKEEIIRYARKIGLVAFPEACMANIYTHGRICWKMIHHKIVVPGVEPPQISIDELKKIAEENNVVLKKATRKKYFIKMLLEGDRISKALFSEYVKCRFGYCVKILRSK
;
A
#
# COMPACT_ATOMS: atom_id res chain seq x y z
N MET A 1 -28.15 -3.17 -0.47
CA MET A 1 -26.68 -3.35 -0.41
C MET A 1 -26.40 -4.84 -0.32
N THR A 2 -25.52 -5.40 -1.15
CA THR A 2 -25.22 -6.83 -1.13
C THR A 2 -24.52 -7.21 0.18
N ASN A 3 -25.04 -8.22 0.87
CA ASN A 3 -24.40 -8.81 2.04
C ASN A 3 -22.98 -9.31 1.68
N ILE A 4 -21.95 -8.84 2.39
CA ILE A 4 -20.55 -9.16 2.10
C ILE A 4 -20.28 -10.64 2.19
N LEU A 5 -20.84 -11.30 3.20
CA LEU A 5 -20.63 -12.72 3.43
C LEU A 5 -21.21 -13.52 2.26
N GLN A 6 -22.37 -13.09 1.75
CA GLN A 6 -23.00 -13.69 0.57
C GLN A 6 -22.16 -13.46 -0.69
N LEU A 7 -21.74 -12.22 -0.97
CA LEU A 7 -20.89 -11.90 -2.13
C LEU A 7 -19.59 -12.71 -2.10
N LYS A 8 -18.92 -12.73 -0.95
CA LYS A 8 -17.67 -13.47 -0.76
C LYS A 8 -17.86 -14.97 -0.91
N LYS A 9 -18.96 -15.54 -0.39
CA LYS A 9 -19.31 -16.96 -0.57
C LYS A 9 -19.56 -17.29 -2.04
N GLN A 10 -20.29 -16.44 -2.77
CA GLN A 10 -20.57 -16.60 -4.19
C GLN A 10 -19.28 -16.59 -5.01
N LEU A 11 -18.48 -15.52 -4.88
CA LEU A 11 -17.20 -15.41 -5.58
C LEU A 11 -16.28 -16.60 -5.25
N ARG A 12 -16.21 -17.00 -3.98
CA ARG A 12 -15.39 -18.16 -3.58
C ARG A 12 -15.85 -19.44 -4.28
N LYS A 13 -17.16 -19.68 -4.42
CA LYS A 13 -17.70 -20.85 -5.15
C LYS A 13 -17.34 -20.77 -6.64
N THR A 14 -17.46 -19.61 -7.27
CA THR A 14 -17.11 -19.39 -8.68
C THR A 14 -15.61 -19.62 -8.95
N ILE A 15 -14.73 -19.19 -8.04
CA ILE A 15 -13.29 -19.42 -8.20
C ILE A 15 -12.92 -20.87 -7.88
N ALA A 16 -13.56 -21.50 -6.89
CA ALA A 16 -13.35 -22.90 -6.57
C ALA A 16 -13.61 -23.82 -7.77
N SER A 17 -14.65 -23.55 -8.58
CA SER A 17 -14.97 -24.38 -9.76
C SER A 17 -13.95 -24.27 -10.89
N LYS A 18 -12.98 -23.37 -10.79
CA LYS A 18 -11.88 -23.18 -11.76
C LYS A 18 -10.55 -23.72 -11.24
N LEU A 19 -10.53 -24.33 -10.05
CA LEU A 19 -9.32 -24.82 -9.39
C LEU A 19 -9.46 -26.31 -9.08
N THR A 20 -8.34 -27.02 -9.15
CA THR A 20 -8.24 -28.39 -8.65
C THR A 20 -8.26 -28.43 -7.13
N SER A 21 -8.58 -29.59 -6.56
CA SER A 21 -8.51 -29.82 -5.10
C SER A 21 -7.11 -29.56 -4.52
N LYS A 22 -6.04 -29.80 -5.31
CA LYS A 22 -4.67 -29.49 -4.89
C LYS A 22 -4.45 -27.98 -4.78
N GLU A 23 -4.82 -27.23 -5.80
CA GLU A 23 -4.66 -25.78 -5.84
C GLU A 23 -5.44 -25.07 -4.74
N ILE A 24 -6.66 -25.55 -4.45
CA ILE A 24 -7.49 -25.06 -3.34
C ILE A 24 -6.76 -25.26 -1.99
N ARG A 25 -6.17 -26.45 -1.76
CA ARG A 25 -5.42 -26.73 -0.52
C ARG A 25 -4.19 -25.84 -0.38
N GLU A 26 -3.46 -25.61 -1.47
CA GLU A 26 -2.31 -24.71 -1.51
C GLU A 26 -2.73 -23.26 -1.18
N ALA A 27 -3.79 -22.77 -1.81
CA ALA A 27 -4.31 -21.42 -1.57
C ALA A 27 -4.77 -21.20 -0.12
N ILE A 28 -5.44 -22.17 0.50
CA ILE A 28 -5.91 -22.08 1.89
C ILE A 28 -4.75 -22.08 2.90
N ARG A 29 -3.67 -22.83 2.61
CA ARG A 29 -2.48 -22.91 3.47
C ARG A 29 -1.59 -21.66 3.35
N ASP A 30 -1.74 -20.92 2.26
CA ASP A 30 -0.95 -19.72 1.99
C ASP A 30 -1.16 -18.63 3.04
N HIS A 31 -0.12 -17.84 3.30
CA HIS A 31 -0.21 -16.74 4.25
C HIS A 31 -1.24 -15.65 3.86
N HIS A 32 -1.52 -15.45 2.57
CA HIS A 32 -2.53 -14.51 2.09
C HIS A 32 -3.94 -14.92 2.52
N ALA A 33 -4.19 -16.19 2.84
CA ALA A 33 -5.48 -16.69 3.32
C ALA A 33 -5.76 -16.44 4.82
N ARG A 34 -4.80 -15.89 5.56
CA ARG A 34 -4.92 -15.74 7.04
C ARG A 34 -4.41 -14.41 7.58
N ARG A 35 -3.64 -13.66 6.80
CA ARG A 35 -3.05 -12.39 7.22
C ARG A 35 -4.09 -11.28 7.39
N LYS A 36 -3.86 -10.37 8.34
CA LYS A 36 -4.67 -9.16 8.49
C LYS A 36 -4.22 -8.05 7.52
N PRO A 37 -5.14 -7.23 7.01
CA PRO A 37 -4.81 -5.98 6.32
C PRO A 37 -3.96 -5.07 7.21
N ARG A 38 -3.04 -4.34 6.59
CA ARG A 38 -2.28 -3.23 7.19
C ARG A 38 -3.01 -1.91 6.91
N PRO A 39 -2.55 -0.76 7.45
CA PRO A 39 -3.16 0.54 7.11
C PRO A 39 -3.24 0.84 5.61
N CYS A 40 -2.30 0.35 4.81
CA CYS A 40 -2.32 0.46 3.33
C CYS A 40 -3.20 -0.57 2.62
N GLY A 41 -3.84 -1.49 3.34
CA GLY A 41 -4.63 -2.58 2.79
C GLY A 41 -4.01 -3.96 2.95
N MET A 42 -4.50 -4.93 2.19
CA MET A 42 -3.94 -6.26 2.05
C MET A 42 -2.66 -6.18 1.22
N THR A 43 -1.51 -6.51 1.81
CA THR A 43 -0.29 -6.56 1.01
C THR A 43 -0.19 -7.88 0.26
N ILE A 44 0.07 -7.81 -1.04
CA ILE A 44 0.19 -8.96 -1.93
C ILE A 44 1.64 -9.13 -2.34
N HIS A 45 2.16 -10.34 -2.18
CA HIS A 45 3.54 -10.66 -2.51
C HIS A 45 3.59 -11.28 -3.90
N THR A 46 4.24 -10.62 -4.85
CA THR A 46 4.45 -11.12 -6.22
C THR A 46 5.75 -11.93 -6.35
N GLY A 47 6.55 -11.94 -5.29
CA GLY A 47 7.73 -12.78 -5.11
C GLY A 47 8.13 -12.91 -3.65
N ILE A 48 9.28 -13.55 -3.44
CA ILE A 48 9.94 -13.73 -2.15
C ILE A 48 11.39 -13.25 -2.29
N GLY A 49 11.83 -12.33 -1.42
CA GLY A 49 13.16 -11.70 -1.50
C GLY A 49 13.22 -10.56 -2.52
N CYS A 50 14.36 -9.87 -2.61
CA CYS A 50 14.52 -8.74 -3.56
C CYS A 50 15.99 -8.56 -3.96
N SER A 51 16.30 -8.45 -5.25
CA SER A 51 17.69 -8.32 -5.70
C SER A 51 18.26 -6.90 -5.67
N LEU A 52 17.46 -5.88 -5.35
CA LEU A 52 17.91 -4.47 -5.40
C LEU A 52 18.83 -4.01 -4.26
N ARG A 53 18.90 -4.77 -3.15
CA ARG A 53 19.83 -4.56 -2.02
C ARG A 53 19.97 -3.10 -1.51
N CYS A 54 18.90 -2.32 -1.48
CA CYS A 54 18.98 -0.95 -0.94
C CYS A 54 19.49 -0.98 0.51
N THR A 55 20.42 -0.09 0.87
CA THR A 55 21.12 -0.13 2.16
C THR A 55 20.19 0.10 3.36
N TYR A 56 19.06 0.78 3.12
CA TYR A 56 17.99 1.02 4.09
C TYR A 56 16.89 -0.06 4.10
N CYS A 57 17.02 -1.15 3.32
CA CYS A 57 15.94 -2.12 3.10
C CYS A 57 15.74 -3.06 4.30
N TYR A 58 14.50 -3.19 4.78
CA TYR A 58 14.18 -3.95 6.00
C TYR A 58 13.98 -5.47 5.80
N ILE A 59 13.98 -5.97 4.56
CA ILE A 59 13.44 -7.32 4.29
C ILE A 59 14.30 -8.45 4.88
N GLU A 60 15.61 -8.26 5.00
CA GLU A 60 16.48 -9.24 5.66
C GLU A 60 16.16 -9.39 7.14
N ASP A 61 15.86 -8.28 7.82
CA ASP A 61 15.43 -8.29 9.23
C ASP A 61 14.07 -8.99 9.41
N MET A 62 13.31 -9.18 8.32
CA MET A 62 12.08 -9.98 8.28
C MET A 62 12.31 -11.45 7.88
N GLY A 63 13.56 -11.87 7.66
CA GLY A 63 13.91 -13.25 7.30
C GLY A 63 13.91 -13.54 5.79
N PHE A 64 13.85 -12.51 4.94
CA PHE A 64 13.99 -12.68 3.49
C PHE A 64 15.46 -12.54 3.05
N ASN A 65 15.78 -13.00 1.85
CA ASN A 65 17.12 -12.88 1.28
C ASN A 65 17.13 -12.01 0.01
N TRP A 66 18.32 -11.82 -0.56
CA TRP A 66 18.52 -11.01 -1.77
C TRP A 66 18.30 -11.74 -3.09
N ILE A 67 17.90 -13.01 -3.04
CA ILE A 67 17.62 -13.81 -4.24
C ILE A 67 16.11 -13.82 -4.42
N ALA A 68 15.64 -12.98 -5.35
CA ALA A 68 14.22 -12.90 -5.65
C ALA A 68 13.74 -14.16 -6.37
N LYS A 69 12.59 -14.70 -5.96
CA LYS A 69 11.86 -15.76 -6.65
C LYS A 69 10.40 -15.32 -6.88
N PRO A 70 9.75 -15.71 -7.98
CA PRO A 70 8.32 -15.47 -8.17
C PRO A 70 7.51 -16.14 -7.06
N TYR A 71 6.36 -15.56 -6.73
CA TYR A 71 5.46 -16.15 -5.74
C TYR A 71 4.82 -17.42 -6.31
N PRO A 72 4.68 -18.51 -5.53
CA PRO A 72 4.32 -19.82 -6.08
C PRO A 72 2.85 -19.93 -6.52
N LEU A 73 1.93 -19.13 -5.98
CA LEU A 73 0.52 -19.22 -6.35
C LEU A 73 0.27 -18.66 -7.76
N THR A 74 -0.66 -19.26 -8.48
CA THR A 74 -1.29 -18.63 -9.66
C THR A 74 -2.21 -17.48 -9.26
N GLY A 75 -2.62 -16.65 -10.22
CA GLY A 75 -3.56 -15.55 -9.99
C GLY A 75 -4.91 -16.04 -9.44
N LEU A 76 -5.43 -17.16 -9.95
CA LEU A 76 -6.66 -17.77 -9.42
C LEU A 76 -6.49 -18.31 -8.01
N GLN A 77 -5.36 -18.98 -7.72
CA GLN A 77 -5.06 -19.42 -6.35
C GLN A 77 -4.94 -18.24 -5.39
N LEU A 78 -4.31 -17.13 -5.79
CA LEU A 78 -4.25 -15.91 -4.99
C LEU A 78 -5.65 -15.35 -4.72
N VAL A 79 -6.48 -15.20 -5.76
CA VAL A 79 -7.86 -14.72 -5.62
C VAL A 79 -8.65 -15.61 -4.65
N TYR A 80 -8.50 -16.94 -4.77
CA TYR A 80 -9.14 -17.87 -3.85
C TYR A 80 -8.63 -17.71 -2.41
N ALA A 81 -7.31 -17.56 -2.23
CA ALA A 81 -6.72 -17.30 -0.91
C ALA A 81 -7.28 -16.02 -0.28
N LEU A 82 -7.43 -14.94 -1.06
CA LEU A 82 -8.03 -13.69 -0.59
C LEU A 82 -9.51 -13.85 -0.23
N LEU A 83 -10.29 -14.57 -1.04
CA LEU A 83 -11.70 -14.86 -0.74
C LEU A 83 -11.86 -15.79 0.47
N TYR A 84 -10.88 -16.65 0.74
CA TYR A 84 -10.83 -17.46 1.94
C TYR A 84 -10.42 -16.64 3.17
N ASN A 85 -9.64 -15.58 3.00
CA ASN A 85 -9.12 -14.78 4.10
C ASN A 85 -10.24 -14.13 4.93
N PRO A 86 -10.34 -14.41 6.25
CA PRO A 86 -11.43 -13.91 7.09
C PRO A 86 -11.54 -12.38 7.18
N TYR A 87 -10.46 -11.64 6.89
CA TYR A 87 -10.41 -10.18 7.00
C TYR A 87 -10.59 -9.44 5.67
N PHE A 88 -10.70 -10.16 4.55
CA PHE A 88 -10.76 -9.55 3.22
C PHE A 88 -12.20 -9.25 2.78
N VAL A 89 -12.42 -8.04 2.27
CA VAL A 89 -13.68 -7.59 1.68
C VAL A 89 -13.49 -7.47 0.16
N PRO A 90 -14.19 -8.25 -0.68
CA PRO A 90 -14.07 -8.15 -2.13
C PRO A 90 -14.86 -6.95 -2.69
N GLY A 91 -14.49 -6.51 -3.90
CA GLY A 91 -15.22 -5.50 -4.69
C GLY A 91 -14.49 -4.17 -4.85
N GLU A 92 -15.03 -3.31 -5.71
CA GLU A 92 -14.54 -1.94 -6.00
C GLU A 92 -14.45 -1.05 -4.75
N TYR A 93 -15.29 -1.35 -3.76
CA TYR A 93 -15.32 -0.71 -2.44
C TYR A 93 -14.82 -1.63 -1.32
N GLY A 94 -14.01 -2.61 -1.69
CA GLY A 94 -13.42 -3.60 -0.81
C GLY A 94 -12.04 -3.22 -0.27
N THR A 95 -11.40 -4.19 0.36
CA THR A 95 -10.04 -4.08 0.92
C THR A 95 -9.06 -3.59 -0.13
N LEU A 96 -8.36 -2.48 0.15
CA LEU A 96 -7.29 -1.98 -0.71
C LEU A 96 -6.19 -3.03 -0.85
N ILE A 97 -5.55 -3.09 -2.02
CA ILE A 97 -4.45 -4.00 -2.32
C ILE A 97 -3.16 -3.22 -2.48
N ALA A 98 -2.07 -3.72 -1.89
CA ALA A 98 -0.75 -3.11 -1.96
C ALA A 98 0.32 -4.14 -2.36
N MET A 99 0.90 -3.99 -3.54
CA MET A 99 2.03 -4.79 -4.04
C MET A 99 3.34 -4.03 -3.83
N GLY A 100 4.44 -4.77 -3.62
CA GLY A 100 5.77 -4.18 -3.42
C GLY A 100 6.20 -3.99 -1.97
N SER A 101 5.78 -4.90 -1.07
CA SER A 101 6.16 -4.86 0.34
C SER A 101 7.44 -5.62 0.68
N VAL A 102 7.55 -6.89 0.32
CA VAL A 102 8.71 -7.76 0.66
C VAL A 102 9.60 -8.08 -0.54
N THR A 103 9.12 -7.74 -1.74
CA THR A 103 9.76 -7.99 -3.02
C THR A 103 9.43 -6.85 -3.97
N GLU A 104 10.38 -6.47 -4.82
CA GLU A 104 10.15 -5.54 -5.92
C GLU A 104 9.27 -6.22 -7.01
N PRO A 105 8.09 -5.67 -7.34
CA PRO A 105 7.13 -6.34 -8.19
C PRO A 105 7.56 -6.49 -9.66
N PHE A 106 8.46 -5.64 -10.17
CA PHE A 106 8.80 -5.65 -11.60
C PHE A 106 10.25 -6.06 -11.87
N LEU A 107 10.86 -6.87 -10.99
CA LEU A 107 12.10 -7.57 -11.32
C LEU A 107 11.85 -8.53 -12.49
N GLY A 108 12.88 -8.87 -13.26
CA GLY A 108 12.74 -9.82 -14.38
C GLY A 108 12.02 -11.11 -13.99
N VAL A 109 12.29 -11.62 -12.78
CA VAL A 109 11.68 -12.86 -12.25
C VAL A 109 10.29 -12.70 -11.63
N THR A 110 9.86 -11.48 -11.25
CA THR A 110 8.56 -11.23 -10.59
C THR A 110 7.56 -10.50 -11.47
N ARG A 111 8.02 -9.93 -12.59
CA ARG A 111 7.23 -9.09 -13.50
C ARG A 111 5.96 -9.77 -14.00
N GLU A 112 6.07 -10.94 -14.63
CA GLU A 112 4.89 -11.60 -15.20
C GLU A 112 3.92 -12.05 -14.12
N LYS A 113 4.44 -12.50 -12.96
CA LYS A 113 3.62 -12.80 -11.78
C LYS A 113 2.84 -11.58 -11.28
N THR A 114 3.47 -10.40 -11.29
CA THR A 114 2.78 -9.15 -10.95
C THR A 114 1.64 -8.84 -11.91
N PHE A 115 1.86 -8.94 -13.21
CA PHE A 115 0.80 -8.70 -14.19
C PHE A 115 -0.33 -9.73 -14.09
N GLU A 116 -0.01 -11.01 -13.94
CA GLU A 116 -0.98 -12.09 -13.71
C GLU A 116 -1.86 -11.80 -12.47
N TYR A 117 -1.25 -11.31 -11.39
CA TYR A 117 -2.00 -10.98 -10.17
C TYR A 117 -2.88 -9.75 -10.35
N ILE A 118 -2.39 -8.70 -11.00
CA ILE A 118 -3.19 -7.52 -11.32
C ILE A 118 -4.40 -7.92 -12.16
N GLU A 119 -4.20 -8.72 -13.20
CA GLU A 119 -5.26 -9.20 -14.09
C GLU A 119 -6.30 -10.03 -13.34
N ALA A 120 -5.86 -11.01 -12.53
CA ALA A 120 -6.77 -11.86 -11.77
C ALA A 120 -7.58 -11.04 -10.75
N ILE A 121 -6.94 -10.10 -10.04
CA ILE A 121 -7.63 -9.23 -9.08
C ILE A 121 -8.62 -8.32 -9.80
N ALA A 122 -8.22 -7.64 -10.88
CA ALA A 122 -9.09 -6.75 -11.63
C ALA A 122 -10.31 -7.49 -12.21
N THR A 123 -10.10 -8.71 -12.71
CA THR A 123 -11.16 -9.54 -13.31
C THR A 123 -12.16 -10.06 -12.28
N TYR A 124 -11.67 -10.66 -11.18
CA TYR A 124 -12.52 -11.44 -10.27
C TYR A 124 -12.92 -10.70 -9.00
N LEU A 125 -12.16 -9.70 -8.59
CA LEU A 125 -12.33 -9.03 -7.30
C LEU A 125 -12.64 -7.53 -7.46
N LYS A 126 -12.07 -6.88 -8.47
CA LYS A 126 -12.18 -5.44 -8.73
C LYS A 126 -11.70 -4.54 -7.57
N ASN A 127 -10.96 -5.11 -6.62
CA ASN A 127 -10.44 -4.39 -5.47
C ASN A 127 -9.40 -3.35 -5.90
N PRO A 128 -9.36 -2.15 -5.28
CA PRO A 128 -8.42 -1.10 -5.68
C PRO A 128 -6.94 -1.51 -5.51
N ILE A 129 -6.18 -1.48 -6.60
CA ILE A 129 -4.79 -1.97 -6.65
C ILE A 129 -3.81 -0.81 -6.55
N GLN A 130 -2.79 -0.97 -5.70
CA GLN A 130 -1.62 -0.11 -5.66
C GLN A 130 -0.37 -0.99 -5.77
N PHE A 131 0.64 -0.51 -6.48
CA PHE A 131 1.98 -1.08 -6.43
C PHE A 131 3.01 -0.01 -6.08
N SER A 132 4.09 -0.39 -5.41
CA SER A 132 5.29 0.44 -5.30
C SER A 132 6.47 -0.20 -6.01
N THR A 133 7.19 0.58 -6.81
CA THR A 133 8.31 0.08 -7.61
C THR A 133 9.47 1.07 -7.66
N LYS A 134 10.69 0.55 -7.82
CA LYS A 134 11.88 1.28 -8.27
C LYS A 134 12.25 0.99 -9.73
N MET A 135 11.55 0.05 -10.37
CA MET A 135 11.91 -0.43 -11.69
C MET A 135 11.50 0.55 -12.78
N TYR A 136 12.23 0.50 -13.89
CA TYR A 136 11.81 1.16 -15.11
C TYR A 136 10.59 0.44 -15.70
N LEU A 137 9.52 1.19 -15.99
CA LEU A 137 8.36 0.71 -16.71
C LEU A 137 8.27 1.44 -18.05
N THR A 138 8.24 0.64 -19.12
CA THR A 138 8.16 1.13 -20.49
C THR A 138 6.77 1.68 -20.81
N ARG A 139 6.63 2.34 -21.95
CA ARG A 139 5.30 2.74 -22.48
C ARG A 139 4.37 1.54 -22.73
N ARG A 140 4.91 0.37 -23.08
CA ARG A 140 4.14 -0.87 -23.26
C ARG A 140 3.60 -1.38 -21.92
N ASP A 141 4.40 -1.28 -20.87
CA ASP A 141 3.96 -1.65 -19.51
C ASP A 141 2.89 -0.71 -19.01
N ALA A 142 3.08 0.60 -19.18
CA ALA A 142 2.08 1.60 -18.83
C ALA A 142 0.76 1.35 -19.57
N TYR A 143 0.83 0.97 -20.85
CA TYR A 143 -0.35 0.59 -21.62
C TYR A 143 -1.02 -0.67 -21.06
N ARG A 144 -0.25 -1.74 -20.80
CA ARG A 144 -0.77 -2.99 -20.19
C ARG A 144 -1.44 -2.73 -18.84
N LEU A 145 -0.79 -1.97 -17.96
CA LEU A 145 -1.36 -1.58 -16.66
C LEU A 145 -2.68 -0.82 -16.83
N LYS A 146 -2.74 0.14 -17.77
CA LYS A 146 -3.95 0.92 -18.05
C LYS A 146 -5.11 0.04 -18.53
N GLN A 147 -4.83 -0.99 -19.35
CA GLN A 147 -5.85 -1.93 -19.82
C GLN A 147 -6.36 -2.84 -18.70
N LEU A 148 -5.48 -3.30 -17.81
CA LEU A 148 -5.86 -4.19 -16.72
C LEU A 148 -6.66 -3.47 -15.62
N ASP A 149 -6.20 -2.30 -15.19
CA ASP A 149 -6.86 -1.49 -14.16
C ASP A 149 -6.62 0.01 -14.44
N PRO A 150 -7.61 0.72 -15.00
CA PRO A 150 -7.50 2.14 -15.28
C PRO A 150 -7.28 3.05 -14.06
N GLY A 151 -7.61 2.56 -12.86
CA GLY A 151 -7.50 3.26 -11.58
C GLY A 151 -6.25 2.90 -10.77
N ILE A 152 -5.47 1.91 -11.23
CA ILE A 152 -4.31 1.38 -10.50
C ILE A 152 -3.40 2.50 -10.03
N SER A 153 -2.96 2.41 -8.77
CA SER A 153 -2.19 3.43 -8.09
C SER A 153 -0.68 3.14 -8.17
N PRO A 154 0.08 3.85 -9.03
CA PRO A 154 1.51 3.61 -9.22
C PRO A 154 2.30 4.48 -8.23
N LEU A 155 2.98 3.86 -7.27
CA LEU A 155 3.91 4.53 -6.36
C LEU A 155 5.35 4.36 -6.86
N ILE A 156 5.94 5.41 -7.43
CA ILE A 156 7.29 5.36 -8.01
C ILE A 156 8.30 5.85 -6.99
N THR A 157 9.16 4.96 -6.52
CA THR A 157 10.07 5.25 -5.40
C THR A 157 11.31 5.97 -5.89
N ILE A 158 11.45 7.23 -5.49
CA ILE A 158 12.66 8.05 -5.69
C ILE A 158 12.92 8.73 -4.35
N VAL A 159 14.00 8.35 -3.69
CA VAL A 159 14.36 8.85 -2.35
C VAL A 159 15.64 9.66 -2.35
N THR A 160 16.39 9.57 -3.44
CA THR A 160 17.63 10.29 -3.67
C THR A 160 17.88 10.43 -5.17
N ILE A 161 18.62 11.48 -5.55
CA ILE A 161 19.22 11.66 -6.87
C ILE A 161 20.73 11.47 -6.76
N ARG A 162 21.36 12.16 -5.80
CA ARG A 162 22.83 12.25 -5.70
C ARG A 162 23.46 11.07 -4.96
N TYR A 163 22.76 10.47 -3.99
CA TYR A 163 23.28 9.38 -3.15
C TYR A 163 22.86 8.00 -3.66
N LYS A 164 22.39 7.89 -4.91
CA LYS A 164 21.84 6.65 -5.48
C LYS A 164 22.78 5.46 -5.40
N ASP A 165 24.08 5.67 -5.65
CA ASP A 165 25.06 4.57 -5.64
C ASP A 165 25.35 4.06 -4.23
N LYS A 166 25.20 4.91 -3.20
CA LYS A 166 25.33 4.52 -1.79
C LYS A 166 24.04 3.91 -1.24
N LEU A 167 22.87 4.44 -1.62
CA LEU A 167 21.58 4.03 -1.05
C LEU A 167 20.94 2.86 -1.79
N GLU A 168 21.05 2.82 -3.12
CA GLU A 168 20.30 1.96 -4.01
C GLU A 168 21.14 1.45 -5.20
N PRO A 169 22.33 0.87 -4.95
CA PRO A 169 23.34 0.58 -5.99
C PRO A 169 22.86 -0.35 -7.12
N LEU A 170 21.89 -1.23 -6.84
CA LEU A 170 21.39 -2.20 -7.81
C LEU A 170 20.00 -1.85 -8.35
N ALA A 171 19.44 -0.71 -7.96
CA ALA A 171 18.18 -0.21 -8.50
C ALA A 171 18.43 0.61 -9.77
N PRO A 172 17.48 0.67 -10.72
CA PRO A 172 17.58 1.58 -11.85
C PRO A 172 17.81 3.02 -11.39
N PRO A 173 18.57 3.83 -12.13
CA PRO A 173 18.90 5.18 -11.70
C PRO A 173 17.64 6.07 -11.66
N PRO A 174 17.58 7.10 -10.79
CA PRO A 174 16.43 7.99 -10.61
C PRO A 174 15.87 8.56 -11.91
N GLU A 175 16.72 8.85 -12.90
CA GLU A 175 16.33 9.35 -14.22
C GLU A 175 15.39 8.38 -14.93
N LYS A 176 15.64 7.07 -14.85
CA LYS A 176 14.75 6.03 -15.38
C LYS A 176 13.45 5.94 -14.60
N ARG A 177 13.45 6.26 -13.32
CA ARG A 177 12.23 6.26 -12.50
C ARG A 177 11.35 7.48 -12.79
N PHE A 178 11.95 8.65 -13.04
CA PHE A 178 11.24 9.80 -13.59
C PHE A 178 10.66 9.49 -14.98
N GLU A 179 11.41 8.78 -15.84
CA GLU A 179 10.90 8.28 -17.13
C GLU A 179 9.69 7.34 -16.95
N THR A 180 9.69 6.47 -15.93
CA THR A 180 8.51 5.66 -15.56
C THR A 180 7.29 6.53 -15.26
N ILE A 181 7.45 7.62 -14.48
CA ILE A 181 6.36 8.56 -14.19
C ILE A 181 5.80 9.13 -15.51
N LYS A 182 6.67 9.59 -16.42
CA LYS A 182 6.28 10.12 -17.73
C LYS A 182 5.53 9.09 -18.57
N ASN A 183 6.04 7.85 -18.63
CA ASN A 183 5.42 6.76 -19.38
C ASN A 183 4.02 6.43 -18.86
N LEU A 184 3.86 6.30 -17.53
CA LEU A 184 2.56 6.06 -16.90
C LEU A 184 1.59 7.21 -17.16
N ARG A 185 2.05 8.46 -16.98
CA ARG A 185 1.23 9.65 -17.22
C ARG A 185 0.74 9.74 -18.66
N SER A 186 1.59 9.41 -19.64
CA SER A 186 1.25 9.41 -21.07
C SER A 186 0.11 8.46 -21.45
N LYS A 187 -0.21 7.48 -20.59
CA LYS A 187 -1.34 6.54 -20.76
C LYS A 187 -2.56 6.90 -19.91
N GLY A 188 -2.58 8.09 -19.31
CA GLY A 188 -3.68 8.57 -18.48
C GLY A 188 -3.77 7.90 -17.11
N LEU A 189 -2.69 7.24 -16.65
CA LEU A 189 -2.54 6.82 -15.26
C LEU A 189 -2.14 8.03 -14.39
N LYS A 190 -2.25 7.84 -13.08
CA LYS A 190 -1.99 8.87 -12.07
C LYS A 190 -0.77 8.47 -11.21
N PRO A 191 0.45 8.47 -11.78
CA PRO A 191 1.65 8.10 -11.03
C PRO A 191 1.89 9.07 -9.88
N ILE A 192 2.38 8.55 -8.76
CA ILE A 192 2.61 9.29 -7.52
C ILE A 192 4.06 9.06 -7.11
N LEU A 193 4.77 10.14 -6.78
CA LEU A 193 6.10 10.04 -6.20
C LEU A 193 5.98 9.35 -4.84
N PHE A 194 6.76 8.29 -4.64
CA PHE A 194 6.84 7.61 -3.35
C PHE A 194 8.16 7.98 -2.67
N LEU A 195 8.13 9.11 -1.97
CA LEU A 195 9.26 9.63 -1.21
C LEU A 195 9.33 8.93 0.15
N ARG A 196 9.71 7.65 0.10
CA ARG A 196 9.79 6.77 1.25
C ARG A 196 10.90 5.73 1.10
N PRO A 197 11.87 5.68 2.02
CA PRO A 197 11.94 6.46 3.25
C PRO A 197 12.49 7.88 3.06
N ILE A 198 12.08 8.79 3.96
CA ILE A 198 12.77 10.05 4.26
C ILE A 198 14.01 9.70 5.09
N ILE A 199 15.19 10.05 4.60
CA ILE A 199 16.49 9.76 5.20
C ILE A 199 17.13 11.09 5.63
N PRO A 200 17.09 11.43 6.93
CA PRO A 200 17.67 12.67 7.46
C PRO A 200 19.18 12.76 7.24
N GLY A 201 19.67 13.98 7.01
CA GLY A 201 21.06 14.25 6.62
C GLY A 201 21.34 14.00 5.14
N ILE A 202 20.30 13.73 4.34
CA ILE A 202 20.39 13.51 2.89
C ILE A 202 19.21 14.22 2.22
N ILE A 203 18.00 13.89 2.67
CA ILE A 203 16.78 14.33 2.01
C ILE A 203 16.61 15.85 1.99
N GLU A 204 17.10 16.53 3.03
CA GLU A 204 17.09 17.99 3.16
C GLU A 204 17.76 18.68 1.98
N GLU A 205 18.78 18.06 1.38
CA GLU A 205 19.53 18.65 0.28
C GLU A 205 18.83 18.51 -1.08
N GLU A 206 17.96 17.51 -1.25
CA GLU A 206 17.46 17.10 -2.58
C GLU A 206 15.95 16.95 -2.69
N TYR A 207 15.18 17.09 -1.61
CA TYR A 207 13.72 16.90 -1.69
C TYR A 207 13.04 17.88 -2.63
N VAL A 208 13.51 19.14 -2.70
CA VAL A 208 12.99 20.17 -3.61
C VAL A 208 13.15 19.72 -5.05
N GLU A 209 14.37 19.36 -5.44
CA GLU A 209 14.71 18.90 -6.78
C GLU A 209 13.93 17.62 -7.15
N ILE A 210 13.83 16.65 -6.22
CA ILE A 210 13.07 15.42 -6.44
C ILE A 210 11.58 15.72 -6.69
N LEU A 211 10.98 16.61 -5.89
CA LEU A 211 9.57 16.97 -6.03
C LEU A 211 9.29 17.69 -7.35
N GLU A 212 10.14 18.63 -7.74
CA GLU A 212 10.01 19.38 -9.00
C GLU A 212 10.17 18.45 -10.21
N LYS A 213 11.23 17.63 -10.25
CA LYS A 213 11.42 16.65 -11.33
C LYS A 213 10.27 15.64 -11.40
N ALA A 214 9.72 15.21 -10.26
CA ALA A 214 8.58 14.32 -10.24
C ALA A 214 7.32 14.98 -10.82
N ARG A 215 7.04 16.23 -10.43
CA ARG A 215 5.93 17.04 -10.98
C ARG A 215 6.10 17.21 -12.49
N ASP A 216 7.28 17.61 -12.95
CA ASP A 216 7.57 17.86 -14.36
C ASP A 216 7.49 16.58 -15.21
N SER A 217 7.78 15.43 -14.58
CA SER A 217 7.57 14.11 -15.19
C SER A 217 6.09 13.68 -15.22
N GLY A 218 5.20 14.40 -14.55
CA GLY A 218 3.76 14.16 -14.56
C GLY A 218 3.21 13.42 -13.33
N ALA A 219 3.94 13.41 -12.21
CA ALA A 219 3.40 12.90 -10.94
C ALA A 219 2.20 13.75 -10.50
N VAL A 220 1.13 13.10 -10.03
CA VAL A 220 -0.07 13.81 -9.54
C VAL A 220 0.01 14.15 -8.05
N GLY A 221 0.97 13.58 -7.35
CA GLY A 221 1.13 13.75 -5.92
C GLY A 221 2.37 13.06 -5.36
N VAL A 222 2.52 13.14 -4.05
CA VAL A 222 3.61 12.51 -3.30
C VAL A 222 3.08 11.79 -2.07
N VAL A 223 3.56 10.57 -1.83
CA VAL A 223 3.41 9.88 -0.54
C VAL A 223 4.72 9.98 0.21
N VAL A 224 4.68 10.51 1.43
CA VAL A 224 5.86 10.68 2.29
C VAL A 224 5.88 9.64 3.42
N GLY A 225 7.04 9.07 3.73
CA GLY A 225 7.14 8.08 4.80
C GLY A 225 8.48 8.06 5.50
N SER A 226 8.47 7.84 6.82
CA SER A 226 9.67 7.79 7.65
C SER A 226 10.54 6.58 7.34
N LEU A 227 11.85 6.74 7.45
CA LEU A 227 12.77 5.63 7.63
C LEU A 227 12.41 4.83 8.88
N ARG A 228 12.56 3.52 8.78
CA ARG A 228 12.65 2.62 9.93
C ARG A 228 14.01 1.98 9.89
N VAL A 229 14.63 1.82 11.06
CA VAL A 229 15.97 1.25 11.17
C VAL A 229 15.97 0.05 12.11
N THR A 230 16.86 -0.87 11.79
CA THR A 230 17.37 -1.94 12.66
C THR A 230 18.86 -1.68 12.88
N ASN A 231 19.51 -2.43 13.78
CA ASN A 231 20.97 -2.35 13.92
C ASN A 231 21.69 -2.66 12.59
N ARG A 232 21.19 -3.67 11.85
CA ARG A 232 21.71 -4.03 10.51
C ARG A 232 21.58 -2.89 9.50
N ILE A 233 20.44 -2.17 9.50
CA ILE A 233 20.26 -1.00 8.62
C ILE A 233 21.27 0.09 8.97
N LEU A 234 21.42 0.43 10.26
CA LEU A 234 22.38 1.44 10.70
C LEU A 234 23.81 1.08 10.28
N ASP A 235 24.20 -0.18 10.44
CA ASP A 235 25.53 -0.66 10.06
C ASP A 235 25.77 -0.63 8.56
N ARG A 236 24.78 -0.98 7.73
CA ARG A 236 24.90 -0.88 6.26
C ARG A 236 25.01 0.56 5.79
N LEU A 237 24.23 1.47 6.37
CA LEU A 237 24.33 2.89 6.04
C LEU A 237 25.72 3.44 6.38
N ARG A 238 26.26 3.10 7.56
CA ARG A 238 27.62 3.47 7.96
C ARG A 238 28.68 2.89 7.01
N LYS A 239 28.58 1.60 6.68
CA LYS A 239 29.51 0.92 5.74
C LYS A 239 29.44 1.47 4.32
N ALA A 240 28.30 2.02 3.91
CA ALA A 240 28.15 2.71 2.63
C ALA A 240 28.76 4.14 2.65
N GLY A 241 29.39 4.56 3.74
CA GLY A 241 30.01 5.88 3.87
C GLY A 241 28.99 7.02 3.93
N LEU A 242 27.84 6.78 4.56
CA LEU A 242 26.85 7.81 4.86
C LEU A 242 26.98 8.25 6.31
N ASP A 243 26.87 9.56 6.54
CA ASP A 243 26.71 10.08 7.90
C ASP A 243 25.31 9.68 8.43
N ILE A 244 25.31 9.02 9.58
CA ILE A 244 24.09 8.56 10.25
C ILE A 244 23.83 9.31 11.56
N GLY A 245 24.60 10.35 11.88
CA GLY A 245 24.47 11.13 13.11
C GLY A 245 23.06 11.67 13.29
N GLU A 246 22.49 12.25 12.23
CA GLU A 246 21.13 12.78 12.26
C GLU A 246 20.07 11.67 12.40
N ILE A 247 20.28 10.51 11.78
CA ILE A 247 19.42 9.33 11.93
C ILE A 247 19.43 8.86 13.40
N ILE A 248 20.61 8.79 14.02
CA ILE A 248 20.78 8.38 15.42
C ILE A 248 20.12 9.38 16.37
N ARG A 249 20.32 10.68 16.15
CA ARG A 249 19.72 11.75 16.96
C ARG A 249 18.19 11.69 16.96
N ARG A 250 17.59 11.26 15.84
CA ARG A 250 16.14 11.13 15.65
C ARG A 250 15.56 9.79 16.13
N LEU A 251 16.37 8.88 16.65
CA LEU A 251 15.89 7.62 17.20
C LEU A 251 15.19 7.85 18.55
N PRO A 252 13.94 7.39 18.72
CA PRO A 252 13.29 7.45 20.03
C PRO A 252 13.95 6.48 21.04
N ARG A 253 14.60 5.42 20.53
CA ARG A 253 15.36 4.43 21.29
C ARG A 253 16.16 3.55 20.33
N LYS A 254 17.16 2.83 20.84
CA LYS A 254 17.90 1.84 20.05
C LYS A 254 17.02 0.64 19.65
N PRO A 255 17.18 0.11 18.43
CA PRO A 255 16.53 -1.14 18.02
C PRO A 255 16.97 -2.34 18.88
N ARG A 256 16.03 -3.22 19.20
CA ARG A 256 16.29 -4.49 19.90
C ARG A 256 16.10 -5.66 18.93
N GLY A 257 17.11 -6.52 18.78
CA GLY A 257 17.08 -7.62 17.81
C GLY A 257 16.78 -7.13 16.40
N ASN A 258 15.79 -7.75 15.75
CA ASN A 258 15.34 -7.42 14.39
C ASN A 258 14.17 -6.42 14.35
N GLU A 259 13.88 -5.75 15.46
CA GLU A 259 12.81 -4.76 15.51
C GLU A 259 13.10 -3.56 14.61
N GLN A 260 12.11 -3.19 13.79
CA GLN A 260 12.16 -1.98 12.96
C GLN A 260 11.64 -0.77 13.74
N VAL A 261 12.53 0.14 14.15
CA VAL A 261 12.19 1.36 14.88
C VAL A 261 12.02 2.52 13.91
N PRO A 262 10.84 3.17 13.84
CA PRO A 262 10.66 4.40 13.04
C PRO A 262 11.40 5.57 13.70
N ILE A 263 12.13 6.33 12.89
CA ILE A 263 12.79 7.56 13.36
C ILE A 263 11.82 8.76 13.33
N ASN A 264 12.06 9.75 14.20
CA ASN A 264 11.27 10.97 14.23
C ASN A 264 11.63 11.88 13.04
N THR A 265 10.67 12.07 12.14
CA THR A 265 10.81 12.82 10.88
C THR A 265 9.57 13.71 10.65
N ARG A 266 8.93 14.14 11.74
CA ARG A 266 7.68 14.90 11.66
C ARG A 266 7.88 16.26 10.99
N ASP A 267 8.88 17.00 11.46
CA ASP A 267 9.37 18.25 10.89
C ASP A 267 9.68 18.14 9.39
N LEU A 268 10.51 17.17 9.00
CA LEU A 268 10.88 16.96 7.60
C LEU A 268 9.67 16.62 6.73
N LYS A 269 8.75 15.79 7.23
CA LYS A 269 7.49 15.51 6.51
C LYS A 269 6.64 16.75 6.34
N GLU A 270 6.51 17.57 7.38
CA GLU A 270 5.71 18.80 7.32
C GLU A 270 6.28 19.78 6.30
N GLU A 271 7.61 19.92 6.24
CA GLU A 271 8.32 20.72 5.24
C GLU A 271 8.11 20.21 3.81
N ILE A 272 8.38 18.92 3.57
CA ILE A 272 8.19 18.27 2.25
C ILE A 272 6.73 18.39 1.79
N ILE A 273 5.76 18.14 2.69
CA ILE A 273 4.33 18.27 2.38
C ILE A 273 3.97 19.72 2.01
N ARG A 274 4.52 20.70 2.72
CA ARG A 274 4.30 22.13 2.45
C ARG A 274 4.83 22.49 1.06
N TYR A 275 6.05 22.06 0.73
CA TYR A 275 6.64 22.32 -0.58
C TYR A 275 5.87 21.62 -1.71
N ALA A 276 5.53 20.34 -1.54
CA ALA A 276 4.76 19.59 -2.52
C ALA A 276 3.44 20.30 -2.87
N ARG A 277 2.72 20.81 -1.86
CA ARG A 277 1.49 21.60 -2.06
C ARG A 277 1.77 22.92 -2.78
N LYS A 278 2.85 23.62 -2.43
CA LYS A 278 3.26 24.88 -3.09
C LYS A 278 3.43 24.69 -4.60
N ILE A 279 3.98 23.56 -5.03
CA ILE A 279 4.22 23.26 -6.45
C ILE A 279 3.06 22.51 -7.15
N GLY A 280 1.91 22.35 -6.47
CA GLY A 280 0.70 21.76 -7.06
C GLY A 280 0.58 20.23 -6.97
N LEU A 281 1.47 19.55 -6.25
CA LEU A 281 1.34 18.11 -5.98
C LEU A 281 0.36 17.84 -4.84
N VAL A 282 -0.49 16.81 -5.00
CA VAL A 282 -1.30 16.32 -3.89
C VAL A 282 -0.41 15.59 -2.88
N ALA A 283 -0.37 16.10 -1.65
CA ALA A 283 0.44 15.50 -0.59
C ALA A 283 -0.37 14.47 0.21
N PHE A 284 0.02 13.19 0.11
CA PHE A 284 -0.60 12.06 0.79
C PHE A 284 0.23 11.62 2.01
N PRO A 285 -0.26 11.81 3.25
CA PRO A 285 0.42 11.30 4.43
C PRO A 285 0.52 9.77 4.49
N GLU A 286 -0.39 9.06 3.81
CA GLU A 286 -0.46 7.61 3.80
C GLU A 286 -0.79 7.07 2.40
N ALA A 287 -0.16 5.95 2.05
CA ALA A 287 -0.34 5.31 0.75
C ALA A 287 -1.80 4.91 0.45
N CYS A 288 -2.59 4.55 1.47
CA CYS A 288 -4.00 4.22 1.25
C CYS A 288 -4.80 5.39 0.64
N MET A 289 -4.44 6.64 0.94
CA MET A 289 -5.09 7.81 0.35
C MET A 289 -4.74 7.96 -1.13
N ALA A 290 -3.49 7.67 -1.50
CA ALA A 290 -3.06 7.65 -2.89
C ALA A 290 -3.84 6.59 -3.68
N ASN A 291 -4.00 5.38 -3.13
CA ASN A 291 -4.79 4.32 -3.77
C ASN A 291 -6.25 4.76 -3.97
N ILE A 292 -6.90 5.27 -2.92
CA ILE A 292 -8.28 5.77 -2.99
C ILE A 292 -8.41 6.90 -4.03
N TYR A 293 -7.46 7.85 -4.04
CA TYR A 293 -7.46 9.00 -4.96
C TYR A 293 -7.33 8.59 -6.43
N THR A 294 -6.44 7.64 -6.77
CA THR A 294 -6.24 7.25 -8.17
C THR A 294 -7.47 6.54 -8.74
N HIS A 295 -8.19 5.80 -7.90
CA HIS A 295 -9.48 5.17 -8.23
C HIS A 295 -10.68 6.14 -8.24
N GLY A 296 -10.44 7.46 -8.18
CA GLY A 296 -11.51 8.47 -8.28
C GLY A 296 -12.42 8.51 -7.05
N ARG A 297 -11.91 8.06 -5.90
CA ARG A 297 -12.66 8.00 -4.65
C ARG A 297 -12.04 8.93 -3.61
N ILE A 298 -12.77 9.17 -2.54
CA ILE A 298 -12.33 9.98 -1.41
C ILE A 298 -12.74 9.33 -0.09
N CYS A 299 -11.99 9.63 0.98
CA CYS A 299 -12.28 9.16 2.33
C CYS A 299 -12.24 10.31 3.34
N TRP A 300 -12.78 10.09 4.53
CA TRP A 300 -12.86 11.14 5.55
C TRP A 300 -11.49 11.64 6.02
N LYS A 301 -10.47 10.78 5.95
CA LYS A 301 -9.10 11.18 6.30
C LYS A 301 -8.47 12.06 5.24
N MET A 302 -8.83 11.89 3.97
CA MET A 302 -8.43 12.79 2.89
C MET A 302 -9.02 14.19 3.11
N ILE A 303 -10.31 14.29 3.45
CA ILE A 303 -10.96 15.57 3.81
C ILE A 303 -10.24 16.25 4.97
N HIS A 304 -9.91 15.50 6.03
CA HIS A 304 -9.16 16.03 7.16
C HIS A 304 -7.79 16.62 6.75
N HIS A 305 -7.16 16.05 5.73
CA HIS A 305 -5.88 16.54 5.16
C HIS A 305 -6.05 17.54 4.01
N LYS A 306 -7.28 18.05 3.78
CA LYS A 306 -7.62 18.99 2.70
C LYS A 306 -7.30 18.43 1.30
N ILE A 307 -7.38 17.12 1.13
CA ILE A 307 -7.28 16.46 -0.17
C ILE A 307 -8.68 16.35 -0.75
N VAL A 308 -8.86 16.85 -1.97
CA VAL A 308 -10.13 16.88 -2.68
C VAL A 308 -10.04 16.09 -3.98
N VAL A 309 -11.16 15.46 -4.36
CA VAL A 309 -11.38 14.86 -5.67
C VAL A 309 -12.59 15.59 -6.26
N PRO A 310 -12.45 16.31 -7.38
CA PRO A 310 -13.55 17.12 -7.93
C PRO A 310 -14.83 16.30 -8.14
N GLY A 311 -15.94 16.81 -7.61
CA GLY A 311 -17.27 16.18 -7.74
C GLY A 311 -17.48 14.91 -6.92
N VAL A 312 -16.57 14.56 -6.00
CA VAL A 312 -16.66 13.33 -5.21
C VAL A 312 -16.60 13.63 -3.71
N GLU A 313 -17.62 13.17 -2.99
CA GLU A 313 -17.69 13.27 -1.52
C GLU A 313 -17.51 11.90 -0.85
N PRO A 314 -17.00 11.85 0.40
CA PRO A 314 -16.93 10.59 1.13
C PRO A 314 -18.35 10.04 1.35
N PRO A 315 -18.54 8.71 1.28
CA PRO A 315 -19.85 8.14 1.54
C PRO A 315 -20.36 8.49 2.94
N GLN A 316 -21.59 9.00 2.99
CA GLN A 316 -22.35 9.16 4.22
C GLN A 316 -23.06 7.85 4.53
N ILE A 317 -23.28 7.60 5.82
CA ILE A 317 -24.13 6.51 6.32
C ILE A 317 -24.78 7.04 7.61
N SER A 318 -25.93 6.54 8.06
CA SER A 318 -26.46 6.85 9.40
C SER A 318 -25.92 5.86 10.45
N ILE A 319 -26.08 6.13 11.76
CA ILE A 319 -25.68 5.12 12.77
C ILE A 319 -26.63 3.92 12.76
N ASP A 320 -27.91 4.14 12.50
CA ASP A 320 -28.91 3.07 12.50
C ASP A 320 -28.80 2.18 11.26
N GLU A 321 -28.49 2.74 10.10
CA GLU A 321 -28.10 1.96 8.92
C GLU A 321 -26.87 1.10 9.20
N LEU A 322 -25.87 1.68 9.89
CA LEU A 322 -24.66 0.95 10.25
C LEU A 322 -24.95 -0.22 11.22
N LYS A 323 -25.90 -0.07 12.14
CA LYS A 323 -26.35 -1.15 13.02
C LYS A 323 -27.02 -2.28 12.23
N LYS A 324 -27.95 -1.94 11.33
CA LYS A 324 -28.62 -2.93 10.46
C LYS A 324 -27.62 -3.74 9.64
N ILE A 325 -26.66 -3.07 9.02
CA ILE A 325 -25.60 -3.74 8.26
C ILE A 325 -24.74 -4.63 9.18
N ALA A 326 -24.46 -4.20 10.41
CA ALA A 326 -23.70 -5.02 11.35
C ALA A 326 -24.42 -6.35 11.61
N GLU A 327 -25.73 -6.31 11.87
CA GLU A 327 -26.56 -7.48 12.15
C GLU A 327 -26.58 -8.45 10.95
N GLU A 328 -26.74 -7.92 9.73
CA GLU A 328 -26.64 -8.70 8.48
C GLU A 328 -25.27 -9.41 8.32
N ASN A 329 -24.23 -8.93 9.01
CA ASN A 329 -22.88 -9.49 8.98
C ASN A 329 -22.50 -10.22 10.29
N ASN A 330 -23.49 -10.68 11.07
CA ASN A 330 -23.33 -11.42 12.32
C ASN A 330 -22.54 -10.64 13.41
N VAL A 331 -22.72 -9.32 13.45
CA VAL A 331 -22.08 -8.44 14.44
C VAL A 331 -23.13 -7.53 15.06
N VAL A 332 -23.11 -7.36 16.38
CA VAL A 332 -24.01 -6.40 17.04
C VAL A 332 -23.25 -5.11 17.33
N LEU A 333 -23.69 -3.99 16.77
CA LEU A 333 -23.13 -2.67 17.03
C LEU A 333 -23.81 -2.03 18.25
N LYS A 334 -23.19 -2.16 19.42
CA LYS A 334 -23.72 -1.57 20.68
C LYS A 334 -23.60 -0.06 20.73
N LYS A 335 -22.49 0.47 20.23
CA LYS A 335 -22.23 1.92 20.23
C LYS A 335 -21.33 2.31 19.08
N ALA A 336 -21.69 3.38 18.38
CA ALA A 336 -20.83 4.05 17.41
C ALA A 336 -20.68 5.52 17.77
N THR A 337 -19.48 6.06 17.60
CA THR A 337 -19.23 7.51 17.74
C THR A 337 -18.32 7.97 16.63
N ARG A 338 -18.83 8.87 15.79
CA ARG A 338 -18.04 9.52 14.75
C ARG A 338 -17.14 10.59 15.34
N LYS A 339 -15.94 10.67 14.80
CA LYS A 339 -14.94 11.72 15.00
C LYS A 339 -14.45 12.14 13.62
N LYS A 340 -13.74 13.27 13.55
CA LYS A 340 -13.25 13.94 12.32
C LYS A 340 -13.13 13.03 11.09
N TYR A 341 -12.29 11.99 11.18
CA TYR A 341 -12.06 11.04 10.08
C TYR A 341 -12.17 9.55 10.48
N PHE A 342 -12.61 9.27 11.70
CA PHE A 342 -12.65 7.91 12.21
C PHE A 342 -13.90 7.65 13.03
N ILE A 343 -14.31 6.39 13.05
CA ILE A 343 -15.44 5.92 13.84
C ILE A 343 -14.94 5.00 14.96
N LYS A 344 -15.37 5.29 16.19
CA LYS A 344 -15.20 4.38 17.33
C LYS A 344 -16.41 3.46 17.36
N MET A 345 -16.19 2.15 17.41
CA MET A 345 -17.27 1.16 17.46
C MET A 345 -17.08 0.19 18.63
N LEU A 346 -18.12 0.00 19.43
CA LEU A 346 -18.23 -1.10 20.38
C LEU A 346 -19.06 -2.21 19.71
N LEU A 347 -18.41 -3.34 19.46
CA LEU A 347 -18.97 -4.45 18.69
C LEU A 347 -19.01 -5.72 19.54
N GLU A 348 -20.14 -6.42 19.50
CA GLU A 348 -20.31 -7.78 20.02
C GLU A 348 -20.37 -8.79 18.87
N GLY A 349 -20.01 -10.05 19.17
CA GLY A 349 -19.80 -11.10 18.19
C GLY A 349 -18.36 -11.62 18.20
N ASP A 350 -18.11 -12.63 17.36
CA ASP A 350 -16.81 -13.29 17.29
C ASP A 350 -15.71 -12.34 16.75
N ARG A 351 -14.46 -12.69 17.04
CA ARG A 351 -13.30 -11.84 16.71
C ARG A 351 -13.14 -11.61 15.20
N ILE A 352 -13.47 -12.59 14.38
CA ILE A 352 -13.29 -12.55 12.93
C ILE A 352 -14.38 -11.66 12.32
N SER A 353 -15.65 -11.88 12.66
CA SER A 353 -16.77 -11.08 12.12
C SER A 353 -16.61 -9.60 12.47
N LYS A 354 -16.19 -9.28 13.70
CA LYS A 354 -15.89 -7.89 14.10
C LYS A 354 -14.78 -7.25 13.28
N ALA A 355 -13.74 -8.02 12.95
CA ALA A 355 -12.62 -7.51 12.16
C ALA A 355 -13.00 -7.33 10.68
N LEU A 356 -13.74 -8.28 10.10
CA LEU A 356 -14.27 -8.18 8.73
C LEU A 356 -15.23 -6.99 8.59
N PHE A 357 -16.15 -6.83 9.53
CA PHE A 357 -17.07 -5.69 9.56
C PHE A 357 -16.33 -4.36 9.70
N SER A 358 -15.28 -4.31 10.53
CA SER A 358 -14.43 -3.10 10.63
C SER A 358 -13.71 -2.78 9.32
N GLU A 359 -13.22 -3.80 8.61
CA GLU A 359 -12.62 -3.62 7.29
C GLU A 359 -13.64 -3.12 6.27
N TYR A 360 -14.86 -3.67 6.30
CA TYR A 360 -15.96 -3.21 5.47
C TYR A 360 -16.29 -1.74 5.69
N VAL A 361 -16.47 -1.33 6.95
CA VAL A 361 -16.78 0.05 7.28
C VAL A 361 -15.70 0.99 6.76
N LYS A 362 -14.44 0.59 6.89
CA LYS A 362 -13.30 1.35 6.36
C LYS A 362 -13.35 1.49 4.86
N CYS A 363 -13.60 0.40 4.14
CA CYS A 363 -13.52 0.39 2.68
C CYS A 363 -14.77 0.99 2.02
N ARG A 364 -15.97 0.73 2.57
CA ARG A 364 -17.23 1.19 1.99
C ARG A 364 -17.62 2.60 2.38
N PHE A 365 -17.34 3.01 3.62
CA PHE A 365 -17.74 4.32 4.14
C PHE A 365 -16.57 5.29 4.35
N GLY A 366 -15.34 4.86 4.04
CA GLY A 366 -14.16 5.73 4.03
C GLY A 366 -13.74 6.26 5.40
N TYR A 367 -14.19 5.63 6.50
CA TYR A 367 -13.79 5.99 7.86
C TYR A 367 -12.61 5.13 8.32
N CYS A 368 -11.61 5.71 9.00
CA CYS A 368 -10.74 4.88 9.83
C CYS A 368 -11.56 4.27 10.98
N VAL A 369 -11.27 3.04 11.38
CA VAL A 369 -12.05 2.34 12.42
C VAL A 369 -11.22 2.10 13.67
N LYS A 370 -11.79 2.40 14.86
CA LYS A 370 -11.23 2.03 16.16
C LYS A 370 -12.26 1.19 16.92
N ILE A 371 -11.94 -0.09 17.14
CA ILE A 371 -12.76 -0.97 17.97
C ILE A 371 -12.50 -0.65 19.45
N LEU A 372 -13.56 -0.42 20.21
CA LEU A 372 -13.52 -0.26 21.66
C LEU A 372 -13.54 -1.64 22.31
N ARG A 373 -12.78 -1.80 23.40
CA ARG A 373 -12.89 -2.98 24.26
C ARG A 373 -14.10 -2.77 25.17
N SER A 374 -14.94 -3.79 25.33
CA SER A 374 -15.90 -3.85 26.43
C SER A 374 -15.11 -3.73 27.73
N LYS A 375 -15.56 -2.85 28.63
CA LYS A 375 -15.02 -2.78 29.98
C LYS A 375 -15.47 -4.00 30.75
#